data_AF-A0A957SEN3-F1
#
_entry.id   AF-A0A957SEN3-F1
#
_cell.length_a   1.000
_cell.length_b   1.000
_cell.length_c   1.000
_cell.angle_alpha   90.00
_cell.angle_beta   90.00
_cell.angle_gamma   90.00
#
_symmetry.space_group_name_H-M   'P 1'
#
loop_
_entity.id
_entity.type
_entity.pdbx_description
1 polymer ?
#
loop_
_entity_poly.entity_id
_entity_poly.type
_entity_poly.pdbx_seq_one_letter_code
_entity_poly.pdbx_strand_id
1 'polypeptide(L)'
;SLFGIFSILAGVLLIFLIFIMLATERKSEMGMARAIGVQRGQLVQMFITEGMLYDLVAAAAGVLLGLLVSWAMVGFINNLVNDVTGQVGGALGAQSGFFRFRFNVAPVSIVIAYCLGVLLTFLIVTIASWRVSRLNIVAAIRDLPESSVTKRRSWLHRIFTVAIGPILIAAAIWLLFISGLRLGPALAQLGTSLLLFGAALTLGWLLSLSGMRADTRNRIAYSLLGFGLLIVWTMSWERWSALLDVNLLERDPTVAVLSIGLSGPLIILGAILVVMYNADSLFWAISRLLGGIGYLTPVLKTAIAYPLSARFRTGMAMLLFAMIISTVVIMSIVIQVTQTLVSPDDERYAGFEIAVN
;
A
#
# COMPACT_ATOMS: atom_id res chain seq x y z
N SER A 1 10.12 11.55 2.87
CA SER A 1 11.04 10.45 3.25
C SER A 1 10.39 9.13 2.87
N LEU A 2 11.17 8.08 2.60
CA LEU A 2 10.65 6.76 2.23
C LEU A 2 9.72 6.21 3.32
N PHE A 3 10.19 6.18 4.58
CA PHE A 3 9.40 5.72 5.72
C PHE A 3 8.07 6.46 5.91
N GLY A 4 8.04 7.77 5.63
CA GLY A 4 6.82 8.56 5.67
C GLY A 4 5.77 8.07 4.67
N ILE A 5 6.18 7.71 3.45
CA ILE A 5 5.25 7.20 2.42
C ILE A 5 4.67 5.85 2.85
N PHE A 6 5.50 4.93 3.35
CA PHE A 6 5.04 3.63 3.84
C PHE A 6 4.07 3.77 5.03
N SER A 7 4.40 4.63 5.99
CA SER A 7 3.55 4.90 7.16
C SER A 7 2.21 5.53 6.76
N ILE A 8 2.22 6.48 5.82
CA ILE A 8 0.99 7.10 5.33
C ILE A 8 0.13 6.06 4.60
N LEU A 9 0.70 5.26 3.69
CA LEU A 9 -0.04 4.24 2.95
C LEU A 9 -0.64 3.18 3.88
N ALA A 10 0.12 2.71 4.88
CA ALA A 10 -0.39 1.79 5.90
C ALA A 10 -1.53 2.42 6.72
N GLY A 11 -1.38 3.69 7.13
CA GLY A 11 -2.42 4.42 7.86
C GLY A 11 -3.70 4.61 7.04
N VAL A 12 -3.58 5.01 5.78
CA VAL A 12 -4.71 5.14 4.84
C VAL A 12 -5.45 3.81 4.70
N LEU A 13 -4.70 2.71 4.56
CA LEU A 13 -5.26 1.39 4.42
C LEU A 13 -5.95 0.91 5.70
N LEU A 14 -5.39 1.21 6.87
CA LEU A 14 -5.99 0.90 8.17
C LEU A 14 -7.33 1.60 8.33
N ILE A 15 -7.39 2.91 8.07
CA ILE A 15 -8.62 3.70 8.12
C ILE A 15 -9.65 3.10 7.16
N PHE A 16 -9.24 2.84 5.91
CA PHE A 16 -10.11 2.24 4.91
C PHE A 16 -10.67 0.88 5.35
N LEU A 17 -9.86 0.02 5.97
CA LEU A 17 -10.27 -1.28 6.50
C LEU A 17 -11.29 -1.14 7.63
N ILE A 18 -11.05 -0.23 8.59
CA ILE A 18 -11.95 0.01 9.71
C ILE A 18 -13.32 0.46 9.18
N PHE A 19 -13.38 1.42 8.26
CA PHE A 19 -14.64 1.88 7.69
C PHE A 19 -15.38 0.80 6.91
N ILE A 20 -14.67 -0.03 6.16
CA ILE A 20 -15.30 -1.18 5.49
C ILE A 20 -15.87 -2.15 6.52
N MET A 21 -15.13 -2.43 7.59
CA MET A 21 -15.55 -3.39 8.61
C MET A 21 -16.77 -2.89 9.38
N LEU A 22 -16.76 -1.64 9.85
CA LEU A 22 -17.91 -0.98 10.49
C LEU A 22 -19.16 -1.04 9.61
N ALA A 23 -18.99 -0.79 8.32
CA ALA A 23 -20.11 -0.81 7.40
C ALA A 23 -20.58 -2.25 7.09
N THR A 24 -19.73 -3.27 7.25
CA THR A 24 -20.19 -4.66 7.16
C THR A 24 -20.95 -5.12 8.40
N GLU A 25 -20.61 -4.60 9.59
CA GLU A 25 -21.32 -4.88 10.84
C GLU A 25 -22.72 -4.27 10.83
N ARG A 26 -22.88 -3.07 10.26
CA ARG A 26 -24.18 -2.37 10.14
C ARG A 26 -24.96 -2.69 8.86
N LYS A 27 -24.59 -3.77 8.16
CA LYS A 27 -25.15 -4.11 6.84
C LYS A 27 -26.66 -4.42 6.88
N SER A 28 -27.12 -5.09 7.92
CA SER A 28 -28.55 -5.40 8.13
C SER A 28 -29.38 -4.14 8.39
N GLU A 29 -28.87 -3.22 9.21
CA GLU A 29 -29.48 -1.91 9.48
C GLU A 29 -29.69 -1.10 8.20
N MET A 30 -28.66 -1.03 7.35
CA MET A 30 -28.76 -0.37 6.04
C MET A 30 -29.75 -1.05 5.09
N GLY A 31 -29.83 -2.38 5.15
CA GLY A 31 -30.81 -3.16 4.41
C GLY A 31 -32.24 -2.79 4.79
N MET A 32 -32.52 -2.70 6.09
CA MET A 32 -33.81 -2.28 6.64
C MET A 32 -34.13 -0.83 6.30
N ALA A 33 -33.18 0.10 6.46
CA ALA A 33 -33.37 1.50 6.12
C ALA A 33 -33.77 1.70 4.64
N ARG A 34 -33.16 0.93 3.72
CA ARG A 34 -33.55 0.96 2.31
C ARG A 34 -34.92 0.33 2.03
N ALA A 35 -35.34 -0.66 2.82
CA ALA A 35 -36.67 -1.25 2.68
C ALA A 35 -37.78 -0.23 3.07
N ILE A 36 -37.47 0.70 3.97
CA ILE A 36 -38.37 1.78 4.40
C ILE A 36 -38.30 3.01 3.47
N GLY A 37 -37.42 3.00 2.46
CA GLY A 37 -37.38 4.01 1.40
C GLY A 37 -36.16 4.94 1.41
N VAL A 38 -35.18 4.73 2.29
CA VAL A 38 -33.94 5.54 2.30
C VAL A 38 -33.16 5.35 0.99
N GLN A 39 -32.76 6.45 0.36
CA GLN A 39 -32.00 6.44 -0.88
C GLN A 39 -30.52 6.12 -0.64
N ARG A 40 -29.83 5.60 -1.67
CA ARG A 40 -28.39 5.27 -1.57
C ARG A 40 -27.52 6.49 -1.21
N GLY A 41 -27.87 7.67 -1.72
CA GLY A 41 -27.16 8.91 -1.39
C GLY A 41 -27.31 9.30 0.08
N GLN A 42 -28.50 9.10 0.66
CA GLN A 42 -28.77 9.40 2.07
C GLN A 42 -28.01 8.47 3.01
N LEU A 43 -27.86 7.19 2.65
CA LEU A 43 -26.98 6.27 3.39
C LEU A 43 -25.53 6.73 3.36
N VAL A 44 -25.02 7.10 2.19
CA VAL A 44 -23.64 7.61 2.06
C VAL A 44 -23.46 8.88 2.88
N GLN A 45 -24.43 9.79 2.82
CA GLN A 45 -24.37 11.04 3.57
C GLN A 45 -24.32 10.79 5.07
N MET A 46 -25.11 9.84 5.59
CA MET A 46 -25.07 9.45 7.01
C MET A 46 -23.67 8.98 7.44
N PHE A 47 -23.03 8.09 6.66
CA PHE A 47 -21.67 7.63 6.96
C PHE A 47 -20.62 8.72 6.83
N ILE A 48 -20.74 9.59 5.83
CA ILE A 48 -19.81 10.71 5.66
C ILE A 48 -19.95 11.71 6.82
N THR A 49 -21.17 12.03 7.25
CA THR A 49 -21.38 12.94 8.38
C THR A 49 -20.86 12.36 9.69
N GLU A 50 -21.09 11.07 9.92
CA GLU A 50 -20.57 10.36 11.09
C GLU A 50 -19.04 10.31 11.07
N GLY A 51 -18.45 9.92 9.94
CA GLY A 51 -17.00 9.88 9.77
C GLY A 51 -16.34 11.26 9.85
N MET A 52 -16.97 12.32 9.34
CA MET A 52 -16.46 13.69 9.40
C MET A 52 -16.40 14.23 10.84
N LEU A 53 -17.38 13.89 11.67
CA LEU A 53 -17.35 14.26 13.10
C LEU A 53 -16.17 13.60 13.82
N TYR A 54 -15.96 12.30 13.58
CA TYR A 54 -14.81 11.59 14.16
C TYR A 54 -13.48 12.13 13.62
N ASP A 55 -13.43 12.47 12.33
CA ASP A 55 -12.24 12.96 11.67
C ASP A 55 -11.74 14.30 12.23
N LEU A 56 -12.63 15.29 12.40
CA LEU A 56 -12.26 16.59 12.96
C LEU A 56 -11.66 16.47 14.36
N VAL A 57 -12.26 15.63 15.21
CA VAL A 57 -11.77 15.38 16.58
C VAL A 57 -10.45 14.61 16.55
N ALA A 58 -10.35 13.57 15.72
CA ALA A 58 -9.15 12.76 15.59
C ALA A 58 -7.96 13.55 15.03
N ALA A 59 -8.18 14.44 14.05
CA ALA A 59 -7.15 15.31 13.50
C ALA A 59 -6.65 16.32 14.54
N ALA A 60 -7.55 16.88 15.37
CA ALA A 60 -7.16 17.81 16.44
C ALA A 60 -6.30 17.09 17.48
N ALA A 61 -6.74 15.91 17.92
CA ALA A 61 -5.96 15.06 18.83
C ALA A 61 -4.62 14.64 18.21
N GLY A 62 -4.59 14.29 16.92
CA GLY A 62 -3.39 13.89 16.20
C GLY A 62 -2.35 14.99 16.12
N VAL A 63 -2.76 16.24 15.87
CA VAL A 63 -1.85 17.40 15.86
C VAL A 63 -1.30 17.66 17.26
N LEU A 64 -2.14 17.62 18.30
CA LEU A 64 -1.69 17.78 19.69
C LEU A 64 -0.66 16.71 20.09
N LEU A 65 -0.93 15.45 19.79
CA LEU A 65 -0.01 14.35 20.06
C LEU A 65 1.28 14.46 19.23
N GLY A 66 1.18 14.87 17.96
CA GLY A 66 2.34 15.09 17.10
C GLY A 66 3.24 16.20 17.62
N LEU A 67 2.68 17.30 18.14
CA LEU A 67 3.42 18.37 18.78
C LEU A 67 4.10 17.91 20.08
N LEU A 68 3.39 17.12 20.90
CA LEU A 68 3.93 16.53 22.13
C LEU A 68 5.13 15.63 21.83
N VAL A 69 5.00 14.72 20.86
CA VAL A 69 6.10 13.84 20.42
C VAL A 69 7.26 14.65 19.87
N SER A 70 6.99 15.70 19.07
CA SER A 70 8.04 16.56 18.52
C SER A 70 8.80 17.30 19.62
N TRP A 71 8.09 17.79 20.64
CA TRP A 71 8.71 18.44 21.80
C TRP A 71 9.58 17.46 22.61
N ALA A 72 9.06 16.26 22.89
CA ALA A 72 9.80 15.22 23.60
C ALA A 72 11.05 14.78 22.83
N MET A 73 10.96 14.64 21.50
CA MET A 73 12.08 14.27 20.63
C MET A 73 13.19 15.33 20.67
N VAL A 74 12.86 16.62 20.59
CA VAL A 74 13.85 17.70 20.68
C VAL A 74 14.55 17.69 22.05
N GLY A 75 13.81 17.42 23.13
CA GLY A 75 14.39 17.23 24.46
C GLY A 75 15.36 16.05 24.52
N PHE A 76 14.95 14.89 24.00
CA PHE A 76 15.77 13.68 23.96
C PHE A 76 17.05 13.86 23.14
N ILE A 77 16.96 14.45 21.94
CA ILE A 77 18.11 14.70 21.06
C ILE A 77 19.09 15.68 21.71
N ASN A 78 18.58 16.75 22.34
CA ASN A 78 19.45 17.69 23.05
C ASN A 78 20.24 17.00 24.17
N ASN A 79 19.60 16.12 24.95
CA ASN A 79 20.29 15.37 26.01
C ASN A 79 21.36 14.43 25.42
N LEU A 80 21.02 13.66 24.38
CA LEU A 80 21.94 12.74 23.71
C LEU A 80 23.17 13.49 23.14
N VAL A 81 22.94 14.61 22.45
CA VAL A 81 24.02 15.41 21.86
C VAL A 81 24.90 16.05 22.93
N ASN A 82 24.32 16.49 24.05
CA ASN A 82 25.08 17.01 25.19
C ASN A 82 25.93 15.92 25.85
N ASP A 83 25.43 14.69 25.99
CA ASP A 83 26.18 13.56 26.56
C ASP A 83 27.35 13.17 25.66
N VAL A 84 27.13 13.03 24.34
CA VAL A 84 28.18 12.68 23.37
C VAL A 84 29.21 13.80 23.26
N THR A 85 28.77 15.07 23.17
CA THR A 85 29.68 16.22 23.08
C THR A 85 30.40 16.48 24.40
N GLY A 86 29.81 16.11 25.55
CA GLY A 86 30.46 16.18 26.86
C GLY A 86 31.60 15.17 27.01
N GLN A 87 31.43 13.95 26.47
CA GLN A 87 32.47 12.92 26.46
C GLN A 87 33.62 13.27 25.50
N VAL A 88 33.33 13.82 24.32
CA VAL A 88 34.34 14.18 23.30
C VAL A 88 34.98 15.55 23.58
N GLY A 89 34.20 16.52 24.06
CA GLY A 89 34.63 17.91 24.33
C GLY A 89 35.45 18.07 25.62
N GLY A 90 35.30 17.15 26.58
CA GLY A 90 36.14 17.09 27.79
C GLY A 90 37.63 16.86 27.48
N ALA A 91 37.95 16.18 26.37
CA ALA A 91 39.33 15.94 25.92
C ALA A 91 39.95 17.13 25.15
N LEU A 92 39.14 18.06 24.65
CA LEU A 92 39.57 19.19 23.81
C LEU A 92 39.38 20.57 24.49
N GLY A 93 38.95 20.61 25.77
CA GLY A 93 38.78 21.85 26.53
C GLY A 93 37.64 22.77 26.02
N ALA A 94 36.81 22.29 25.10
CA ALA A 94 35.71 23.07 24.53
C ALA A 94 34.47 23.02 25.44
N GLN A 95 34.35 23.99 26.35
CA GLN A 95 33.15 24.21 27.14
C GLN A 95 32.05 24.85 26.27
N SER A 96 31.31 24.04 25.52
CA SER A 96 29.86 24.18 25.21
C SER A 96 29.48 23.38 23.96
N GLY A 97 28.37 22.64 24.05
CA GLY A 97 27.82 21.88 22.92
C GLY A 97 27.58 22.77 21.70
N PHE A 98 28.29 22.48 20.60
CA PHE A 98 28.27 23.25 19.35
C PHE A 98 26.90 23.28 18.65
N PHE A 99 25.99 22.34 18.98
CA PHE A 99 24.66 22.24 18.36
C PHE A 99 23.57 22.22 19.44
N ARG A 100 22.81 23.32 19.58
CA ARG A 100 21.58 23.39 20.39
C ARG A 100 20.35 23.32 19.51
N PHE A 101 19.56 22.27 19.62
CA PHE A 101 18.31 22.15 18.88
C PHE A 101 17.21 22.94 19.59
N ARG A 102 16.66 23.96 18.92
CA ARG A 102 15.53 24.74 19.43
C ARG A 102 14.23 24.22 18.84
N PHE A 103 13.24 24.01 19.70
CA PHE A 103 11.88 23.70 19.27
C PHE A 103 11.24 24.97 18.70
N ASN A 104 10.99 24.98 17.39
CA ASN A 104 10.29 26.07 16.71
C ASN A 104 9.03 25.52 16.04
N VAL A 105 7.88 26.07 16.39
CA VAL A 105 6.58 25.68 15.84
C VAL A 105 5.95 26.89 15.18
N ALA A 106 5.85 26.85 13.86
CA ALA A 106 5.13 27.86 13.10
C ALA A 106 3.62 27.60 13.18
N PRO A 107 2.78 28.57 13.60
CA PRO A 107 1.32 28.39 13.65
C PRO A 107 0.72 28.00 12.30
N VAL A 108 1.28 28.51 11.21
CA VAL A 108 0.86 28.16 9.84
C VAL A 108 1.05 26.67 9.55
N SER A 109 2.16 26.07 10.02
CA SER A 109 2.43 24.64 9.85
C SER A 109 1.44 23.76 10.62
N ILE A 110 0.99 24.20 11.80
CA ILE A 110 -0.06 23.51 12.58
C ILE A 110 -1.37 23.48 11.76
N VAL A 111 -1.78 24.62 11.22
CA VAL A 111 -3.02 24.73 10.43
C VAL A 111 -2.94 23.89 9.16
N ILE A 112 -1.83 23.94 8.43
CA ILE A 112 -1.64 23.13 7.22
C ILE A 112 -1.66 21.64 7.56
N ALA A 113 -0.97 21.21 8.62
CA ALA A 113 -0.95 19.82 9.03
C ALA A 113 -2.34 19.31 9.44
N TYR A 114 -3.10 20.12 10.19
CA TYR A 114 -4.48 19.80 10.55
C TYR A 114 -5.37 19.67 9.30
N CYS A 115 -5.35 20.67 8.40
CA CYS A 115 -6.16 20.67 7.19
C CYS A 115 -5.81 19.51 6.25
N LEU A 116 -4.51 19.19 6.06
CA LEU A 116 -4.11 18.04 5.24
C LEU A 116 -4.50 16.72 5.89
N GLY A 117 -4.40 16.60 7.22
CA GLY A 117 -4.85 15.44 7.97
C GLY A 117 -6.33 15.17 7.72
N VAL A 118 -7.19 16.16 8.00
CA VAL A 118 -8.65 16.11 7.78
C VAL A 118 -8.99 15.83 6.30
N LEU A 119 -8.33 16.49 5.35
CA LEU A 119 -8.61 16.27 3.93
C LEU A 119 -8.30 14.83 3.49
N LEU A 120 -7.17 14.29 3.97
CA LEU A 120 -6.74 12.93 3.62
C LEU A 120 -7.73 11.89 4.14
N THR A 121 -8.05 11.94 5.43
CA THR A 121 -9.01 11.05 6.10
C THR A 121 -10.41 11.21 5.52
N PHE A 122 -10.91 12.43 5.37
CA PHE A 122 -12.21 12.70 4.74
C PHE A 122 -12.33 12.07 3.35
N LEU A 123 -11.28 12.19 2.51
CA LEU A 123 -11.25 11.56 1.19
C LEU A 123 -11.40 10.03 1.30
N ILE A 124 -10.66 9.41 2.23
CA ILE A 124 -10.68 7.96 2.44
C ILE A 124 -12.04 7.49 2.95
N VAL A 125 -12.61 8.18 3.93
CA VAL A 125 -13.95 7.90 4.46
C VAL A 125 -15.00 8.01 3.36
N THR A 126 -14.92 9.05 2.53
CA THR A 126 -15.83 9.26 1.42
C THR A 126 -15.76 8.12 0.40
N ILE A 127 -14.54 7.71 0.02
CA ILE A 127 -14.31 6.60 -0.91
C ILE A 127 -14.83 5.28 -0.31
N ALA A 128 -14.54 5.01 0.97
CA ALA A 128 -15.00 3.82 1.66
C ALA A 128 -16.54 3.77 1.75
N SER A 129 -17.16 4.87 2.17
CA SER A 129 -18.62 5.01 2.31
C SER A 129 -19.33 4.84 0.97
N TRP A 130 -18.81 5.46 -0.09
CA TRP A 130 -19.33 5.29 -1.44
C TRP A 130 -19.25 3.83 -1.91
N ARG A 131 -18.13 3.16 -1.65
CA ARG A 131 -17.94 1.75 -2.00
C ARG A 131 -18.95 0.85 -1.30
N VAL A 132 -19.20 1.06 -0.01
CA VAL A 132 -20.09 0.20 0.78
C VAL A 132 -21.58 0.44 0.46
N SER A 133 -21.98 1.66 0.09
CA SER A 133 -23.37 1.96 -0.27
C SER A 133 -23.94 1.17 -1.47
N ARG A 134 -23.05 0.54 -2.26
CA ARG A 134 -23.39 -0.22 -3.47
C ARG A 134 -23.90 -1.65 -3.18
N LEU A 135 -24.03 -2.05 -1.91
CA LEU A 135 -24.51 -3.37 -1.50
C LEU A 135 -25.97 -3.63 -1.91
N ASN A 136 -26.28 -4.90 -2.24
CA ASN A 136 -27.61 -5.33 -2.63
C ASN A 136 -28.49 -5.51 -1.39
N ILE A 137 -29.62 -4.78 -1.30
CA ILE A 137 -30.53 -4.80 -0.15
C ILE A 137 -31.00 -6.22 0.16
N VAL A 138 -31.38 -6.97 -0.88
CA VAL A 138 -31.97 -8.30 -0.72
C VAL A 138 -30.96 -9.30 -0.17
N ALA A 139 -29.69 -9.18 -0.58
CA ALA A 139 -28.61 -9.99 -0.04
C ALA A 139 -28.20 -9.53 1.38
N ALA A 140 -28.32 -8.24 1.69
CA ALA A 140 -28.03 -7.68 3.01
C ALA A 140 -29.05 -8.11 4.07
N ILE A 141 -30.34 -8.19 3.72
CA ILE A 141 -31.39 -8.66 4.64
C ILE A 141 -31.28 -10.18 4.89
N ARG A 142 -30.82 -10.94 3.89
CA ARG A 142 -30.73 -12.41 3.96
C ARG A 142 -29.35 -12.95 4.35
N ASP A 143 -28.44 -12.05 4.73
CA ASP A 143 -27.01 -12.32 4.99
C ASP A 143 -26.37 -13.33 4.02
N LEU A 144 -26.71 -13.20 2.74
CA LEU A 144 -26.17 -14.07 1.72
C LEU A 144 -24.71 -13.69 1.48
N PRO A 145 -23.80 -14.67 1.27
CA PRO A 145 -22.44 -14.37 0.83
C PRO A 145 -22.53 -13.46 -0.40
N GLU A 146 -21.55 -12.57 -0.56
CA GLU A 146 -21.40 -11.67 -1.72
C GLU A 146 -21.11 -12.48 -3.00
N SER A 147 -22.04 -13.36 -3.35
CA SER A 147 -22.09 -14.07 -4.60
C SER A 147 -22.40 -13.04 -5.68
N SER A 148 -21.70 -13.19 -6.78
CA SER A 148 -21.80 -12.42 -8.00
C SER A 148 -23.22 -12.48 -8.58
N VAL A 149 -24.16 -11.75 -7.99
CA VAL A 149 -25.42 -11.46 -8.67
C VAL A 149 -25.02 -10.61 -9.87
N THR A 150 -25.07 -11.24 -11.04
CA THR A 150 -24.80 -10.67 -12.36
C THR A 150 -25.66 -9.43 -12.53
N LYS A 151 -25.13 -8.28 -12.11
CA LYS A 151 -25.73 -6.98 -12.39
C LYS A 151 -25.94 -6.93 -13.90
N ARG A 152 -27.16 -6.64 -14.35
CA ARG A 152 -27.45 -6.11 -15.69
C ARG A 152 -26.52 -4.90 -15.87
N ARG A 153 -25.35 -5.11 -16.46
CA ARG A 153 -24.32 -4.07 -16.60
C ARG A 153 -24.90 -3.03 -17.55
N SER A 154 -25.07 -1.80 -17.04
CA SER A 154 -25.37 -0.64 -17.88
C SER A 154 -24.37 -0.59 -19.03
N TRP A 155 -24.85 -0.29 -20.23
CA TRP A 155 -24.05 -0.07 -21.43
C TRP A 155 -22.86 0.88 -21.18
N LEU A 156 -23.08 1.92 -20.38
CA LEU A 156 -22.02 2.87 -19.97
C LEU A 156 -20.91 2.19 -19.16
N HIS A 157 -21.25 1.24 -18.29
CA HIS A 157 -20.25 0.49 -17.54
C HIS A 157 -19.45 -0.45 -18.44
N ARG A 158 -20.07 -1.03 -19.48
CA ARG A 158 -19.33 -1.79 -20.49
C ARG A 158 -18.35 -0.89 -21.23
N ILE A 159 -18.80 0.23 -21.78
CA ILE A 159 -17.92 1.22 -22.45
C ILE A 159 -16.77 1.62 -21.54
N PHE A 160 -17.06 1.98 -20.29
CA PHE A 160 -16.03 2.38 -19.34
C PHE A 160 -14.98 1.29 -19.09
N THR A 161 -15.42 0.03 -18.91
CA THR A 161 -14.48 -1.09 -18.75
C THR A 161 -13.68 -1.42 -20.00
N VAL A 162 -14.25 -1.22 -21.19
CA VAL A 162 -13.53 -1.43 -22.46
C VAL A 162 -12.53 -0.30 -22.72
N ALA A 163 -12.90 0.95 -22.39
CA ALA A 163 -12.09 2.13 -22.68
C ALA A 163 -10.92 2.30 -21.70
N ILE A 164 -11.08 1.93 -20.42
CA ILE A 164 -10.03 2.09 -19.41
C ILE A 164 -8.74 1.36 -19.78
N GLY A 165 -8.83 0.11 -20.23
CA GLY A 165 -7.65 -0.70 -20.53
C GLY A 165 -6.75 -0.05 -21.59
N PRO A 166 -7.26 0.28 -22.79
CA PRO A 166 -6.53 0.99 -23.83
C PRO A 166 -6.05 2.36 -23.41
N ILE A 167 -6.83 3.12 -22.63
CA ILE A 167 -6.41 4.43 -22.11
C ILE A 167 -5.19 4.29 -21.19
N LEU A 168 -5.19 3.28 -20.30
CA LEU A 168 -4.04 3.01 -19.43
C LEU A 168 -2.81 2.57 -20.22
N ILE A 169 -2.99 1.79 -21.29
CA ILE A 169 -1.90 1.41 -22.20
C ILE A 169 -1.36 2.64 -22.93
N ALA A 170 -2.23 3.52 -23.46
CA ALA A 170 -1.81 4.75 -24.12
C ALA A 170 -1.06 5.68 -23.16
N ALA A 171 -1.55 5.84 -21.92
CA ALA A 171 -0.88 6.58 -20.87
C ALA A 171 0.48 5.96 -20.51
N ALA A 172 0.56 4.63 -20.45
CA ALA A 172 1.80 3.92 -20.18
C ALA A 172 2.83 4.09 -21.31
N ILE A 173 2.41 3.97 -22.57
CA ILE A 173 3.27 4.21 -23.74
C ILE A 173 3.75 5.66 -23.76
N TRP A 174 2.87 6.61 -23.46
CA TRP A 174 3.24 8.02 -23.34
C TRP A 174 4.27 8.26 -22.24
N LEU A 175 4.09 7.65 -21.06
CA LEU A 175 5.06 7.70 -19.96
C LEU A 175 6.40 7.05 -20.34
N LEU A 176 6.37 5.92 -21.04
CA LEU A 176 7.59 5.25 -21.52
C LEU A 176 8.32 6.09 -22.57
N PHE A 177 7.58 6.71 -23.51
CA PHE A 177 8.14 7.60 -24.52
C PHE A 177 8.80 8.82 -23.87
N ILE A 178 8.15 9.43 -22.88
CA ILE A 178 8.72 10.54 -22.09
C ILE A 178 9.93 10.09 -21.28
N SER A 179 9.89 8.88 -20.69
CA SER A 179 11.01 8.34 -19.93
C SER A 179 12.27 8.17 -20.78
N GLY A 180 12.12 7.75 -22.04
CA GLY A 180 13.22 7.61 -22.99
C GLY A 180 13.78 8.93 -23.51
N LEU A 181 13.03 10.04 -23.37
CA LEU A 181 13.44 11.36 -23.85
C LEU A 181 14.09 12.22 -22.76
N ARG A 182 13.66 12.15 -21.48
CA ARG A 182 14.07 13.16 -20.48
C ARG A 182 14.14 12.75 -19.00
N LEU A 183 13.74 11.54 -18.57
CA LEU A 183 13.32 11.36 -17.15
C LEU A 183 13.76 10.07 -16.41
N GLY A 184 14.77 9.35 -16.90
CA GLY A 184 15.46 8.30 -16.13
C GLY A 184 14.70 6.97 -15.91
N PRO A 185 15.34 5.96 -15.28
CA PRO A 185 14.84 4.58 -15.21
C PRO A 185 13.61 4.40 -14.29
N ALA A 186 13.42 5.29 -13.32
CA ALA A 186 12.33 5.23 -12.36
C ALA A 186 10.95 5.47 -13.00
N LEU A 187 10.86 6.39 -13.95
CA LEU A 187 9.64 6.65 -14.71
C LEU A 187 9.32 5.53 -15.70
N ALA A 188 10.35 4.88 -16.25
CA ALA A 188 10.19 3.70 -17.08
C ALA A 188 9.54 2.54 -16.29
N GLN A 189 10.02 2.27 -15.07
CA GLN A 189 9.44 1.24 -14.18
C GLN A 189 7.96 1.50 -13.85
N LEU A 190 7.62 2.76 -13.55
CA LEU A 190 6.23 3.16 -13.32
C LEU A 190 5.38 3.00 -14.59
N GLY A 191 5.91 3.40 -15.75
CA GLY A 191 5.29 3.18 -17.05
C GLY A 191 5.03 1.70 -17.36
N THR A 192 6.01 0.83 -17.11
CA THR A 192 5.86 -0.63 -17.28
C THR A 192 4.80 -1.20 -16.34
N SER A 193 4.74 -0.74 -15.08
CA SER A 193 3.70 -1.17 -14.15
C SER A 193 2.30 -0.75 -14.62
N LEU A 194 2.15 0.48 -15.13
CA LEU A 194 0.89 0.98 -15.68
C LEU A 194 0.49 0.22 -16.95
N LEU A 195 1.46 -0.15 -17.78
CA LEU A 195 1.27 -1.00 -18.95
C LEU A 195 0.73 -2.37 -18.54
N LEU A 196 1.30 -3.00 -17.51
CA LEU A 196 0.81 -4.28 -16.99
C LEU A 196 -0.63 -4.18 -16.45
N PHE A 197 -0.97 -3.11 -15.73
CA PHE A 197 -2.34 -2.83 -15.31
C PHE A 197 -3.29 -2.69 -16.51
N GLY A 198 -2.90 -1.92 -17.52
CA GLY A 198 -3.66 -1.76 -18.75
C GLY A 198 -3.84 -3.07 -19.52
N ALA A 199 -2.75 -3.82 -19.70
CA ALA A 199 -2.72 -5.10 -20.40
C ALA A 199 -3.56 -6.18 -19.71
N ALA A 200 -3.51 -6.28 -18.37
CA ALA A 200 -4.33 -7.23 -17.64
C ALA A 200 -5.83 -6.91 -17.78
N LEU A 201 -6.20 -5.62 -17.77
CA LEU A 201 -7.58 -5.19 -17.95
C LEU A 201 -8.08 -5.43 -19.37
N THR A 202 -7.26 -5.15 -20.40
CA THR A 202 -7.62 -5.46 -21.79
C THR A 202 -7.68 -6.95 -22.04
N LEU A 203 -6.77 -7.75 -21.47
CA LEU A 203 -6.83 -9.21 -21.53
C LEU A 203 -8.11 -9.73 -20.88
N GLY A 204 -8.47 -9.20 -19.71
CA GLY A 204 -9.72 -9.51 -19.04
C GLY A 204 -10.95 -9.13 -19.87
N TRP A 205 -10.88 -8.08 -20.69
CA TRP A 205 -11.94 -7.75 -21.65
C TRP A 205 -11.93 -8.69 -22.86
N LEU A 206 -10.77 -8.99 -23.45
CA LEU A 206 -10.61 -9.83 -24.63
C LEU A 206 -11.08 -11.27 -24.34
N LEU A 207 -10.71 -11.81 -23.18
CA LEU A 207 -11.19 -13.09 -22.66
C LEU A 207 -12.69 -13.06 -22.27
N SER A 208 -13.33 -11.90 -22.19
CA SER A 208 -14.78 -11.82 -22.03
C SER A 208 -15.53 -12.07 -23.35
N LEU A 209 -14.86 -11.87 -24.48
CA LEU A 209 -15.40 -12.17 -25.82
C LEU A 209 -15.36 -13.67 -26.11
N SER A 210 -14.42 -14.41 -25.52
CA SER A 210 -14.21 -15.85 -25.75
C SER A 210 -15.17 -16.78 -24.98
N GLY A 211 -16.20 -16.26 -24.31
CA GLY A 211 -17.22 -17.07 -23.62
C GLY A 211 -16.75 -17.80 -22.35
N MET A 212 -15.53 -17.55 -21.88
CA MET A 212 -14.98 -18.19 -20.68
C MET A 212 -15.72 -17.78 -19.40
N ARG A 213 -15.77 -18.68 -18.40
CA ARG A 213 -16.34 -18.40 -17.07
C ARG A 213 -15.63 -17.20 -16.44
N ALA A 214 -16.40 -16.30 -15.84
CA ALA A 214 -15.92 -15.04 -15.28
C ALA A 214 -14.83 -15.24 -14.20
N ASP A 215 -14.92 -16.32 -13.43
CA ASP A 215 -13.93 -16.64 -12.38
C ASP A 215 -12.57 -17.02 -12.96
N THR A 216 -12.55 -17.90 -13.97
CA THR A 216 -11.32 -18.31 -14.66
C THR A 216 -10.66 -17.12 -15.35
N ARG A 217 -11.45 -16.27 -16.01
CA ARG A 217 -10.97 -15.06 -16.67
C ARG A 217 -10.31 -14.09 -15.70
N ASN A 218 -10.99 -13.78 -14.60
CA ASN A 218 -10.45 -12.88 -13.58
C ASN A 218 -9.18 -13.48 -12.97
N ARG A 219 -9.18 -14.78 -12.69
CA ARG A 219 -8.01 -15.50 -12.19
C ARG A 219 -6.81 -15.34 -13.11
N ILE A 220 -6.95 -15.57 -14.42
CA ILE A 220 -5.85 -15.42 -15.38
C ILE A 220 -5.35 -13.97 -15.40
N ALA A 221 -6.25 -12.99 -15.55
CA ALA A 221 -5.90 -11.57 -15.64
C ALA A 221 -5.16 -11.07 -14.39
N TYR A 222 -5.67 -11.35 -13.19
CA TYR A 222 -5.04 -10.89 -11.94
C TYR A 222 -3.79 -11.69 -11.58
N SER A 223 -3.68 -12.95 -12.00
CA SER A 223 -2.44 -13.73 -11.82
C SER A 223 -1.32 -13.18 -12.70
N LEU A 224 -1.61 -12.89 -13.98
CA LEU A 224 -0.64 -12.27 -14.88
C LEU A 224 -0.23 -10.89 -14.39
N LEU A 225 -1.17 -10.10 -13.87
CA LEU A 225 -0.86 -8.81 -13.26
C LEU A 225 0.03 -8.98 -12.02
N GLY A 226 -0.29 -9.92 -11.12
CA GLY A 226 0.47 -10.15 -9.90
C GLY A 226 1.89 -10.64 -10.18
N PHE A 227 2.05 -11.64 -11.06
CA PHE A 227 3.38 -12.10 -11.49
C PHE A 227 4.14 -11.00 -12.26
N GLY A 228 3.47 -10.25 -13.12
CA GLY A 228 4.07 -9.13 -13.83
C GLY A 228 4.61 -8.06 -12.88
N LEU A 229 3.84 -7.68 -11.85
CA LEU A 229 4.29 -6.73 -10.83
C LEU A 229 5.49 -7.25 -10.05
N LEU A 230 5.49 -8.53 -9.66
CA LEU A 230 6.63 -9.14 -8.99
C LEU A 230 7.86 -9.12 -9.89
N ILE A 231 7.75 -9.52 -11.15
CA ILE A 231 8.88 -9.51 -12.09
C ILE A 231 9.42 -8.09 -12.27
N VAL A 232 8.54 -7.11 -12.58
CA VAL A 232 8.97 -5.73 -12.84
C VAL A 232 9.67 -5.09 -11.64
N TRP A 233 9.19 -5.35 -10.42
CA TRP A 233 9.71 -4.68 -9.23
C TRP A 233 10.80 -5.44 -8.48
N THR A 234 10.92 -6.75 -8.63
CA THR A 234 12.03 -7.54 -8.07
C THR A 234 13.25 -7.58 -8.98
N MET A 235 13.06 -7.37 -10.29
CA MET A 235 14.13 -7.43 -11.26
C MET A 235 14.99 -6.16 -11.22
N SER A 236 16.32 -6.34 -11.16
CA SER A 236 17.27 -5.21 -11.19
C SER A 236 17.26 -4.55 -12.56
N TRP A 237 16.59 -3.41 -12.65
CA TRP A 237 16.41 -2.65 -13.90
C TRP A 237 17.73 -2.12 -14.47
N GLU A 238 18.74 -1.96 -13.62
CA GLU A 238 20.10 -1.52 -14.00
C GLU A 238 20.76 -2.50 -14.98
N ARG A 239 20.54 -3.81 -14.79
CA ARG A 239 21.07 -4.85 -15.68
C ARG A 239 20.37 -4.85 -17.05
N TRP A 240 19.11 -4.45 -17.10
CA TRP A 240 18.32 -4.39 -18.33
C TRP A 240 18.55 -3.11 -19.12
N SER A 241 18.68 -1.96 -18.45
CA SER A 241 19.06 -0.71 -19.12
C SER A 241 20.45 -0.78 -19.75
N ALA A 242 21.37 -1.53 -19.13
CA ALA A 242 22.70 -1.77 -19.69
C ALA A 242 22.67 -2.63 -20.97
N LEU A 243 21.72 -3.56 -21.11
CA LEU A 243 21.54 -4.39 -22.31
C LEU A 243 20.93 -3.64 -23.49
N LEU A 244 20.19 -2.56 -23.24
CA LEU A 244 19.47 -1.79 -24.26
C LEU A 244 20.24 -0.53 -24.72
N ASP A 245 21.47 -0.33 -24.25
CA ASP A 245 22.37 0.80 -24.57
C ASP A 245 21.71 2.19 -24.50
N VAL A 246 20.65 2.29 -23.69
CA VAL A 246 19.96 3.53 -23.38
C VAL A 246 20.62 4.11 -22.15
N ASN A 247 21.46 5.13 -22.36
CA ASN A 247 22.02 5.96 -21.29
C ASN A 247 20.91 6.76 -20.59
N LEU A 248 20.19 6.09 -19.69
CA LEU A 248 19.15 6.65 -18.81
C LEU A 248 19.75 7.37 -17.59
N LEU A 249 20.96 7.92 -17.72
CA LEU A 249 21.89 8.25 -16.62
C LEU A 249 21.71 9.63 -15.98
N GLU A 250 20.62 10.35 -16.24
CA GLU A 250 20.23 11.48 -15.40
C GLU A 250 19.17 11.04 -14.39
N ARG A 251 19.66 10.73 -13.19
CA ARG A 251 18.83 10.33 -12.07
C ARG A 251 18.24 11.58 -11.45
N ASP A 252 17.06 11.98 -11.90
CA ASP A 252 16.25 12.95 -11.16
C ASP A 252 16.00 12.38 -9.74
N PRO A 253 16.51 13.02 -8.68
CA PRO A 253 16.44 12.49 -7.33
C PRO A 253 14.99 12.42 -6.83
N THR A 254 14.12 13.29 -7.34
CA THR A 254 12.69 13.35 -7.00
C THR A 254 11.94 12.10 -7.50
N VAL A 255 12.16 11.71 -8.75
CA VAL A 255 11.49 10.56 -9.38
C VAL A 255 12.02 9.25 -8.79
N ALA A 256 13.32 9.18 -8.46
CA ALA A 256 13.92 8.02 -7.82
C ALA A 256 13.35 7.75 -6.42
N VAL A 257 13.08 8.79 -5.63
CA VAL A 257 12.44 8.62 -4.31
C VAL A 257 11.00 8.11 -4.45
N LEU A 258 10.26 8.58 -5.46
CA LEU A 258 8.89 8.12 -5.72
C LEU A 258 8.85 6.64 -6.14
N SER A 259 9.75 6.19 -7.02
CA SER A 259 9.77 4.78 -7.44
C SER A 259 10.15 3.85 -6.29
N ILE A 260 11.12 4.21 -5.45
CA ILE A 260 11.50 3.43 -4.26
C ILE A 260 10.37 3.42 -3.22
N GLY A 261 9.64 4.53 -3.05
CA GLY A 261 8.49 4.60 -2.14
C GLY A 261 7.30 3.75 -2.60
N LEU A 262 7.09 3.61 -3.91
CA LEU A 262 5.99 2.84 -4.49
C LEU A 262 6.32 1.35 -4.70
N SER A 263 7.60 0.98 -4.75
CA SER A 263 8.03 -0.40 -5.01
C SER A 263 7.50 -1.39 -3.96
N GLY A 264 7.63 -1.06 -2.67
CA GLY A 264 7.16 -1.91 -1.57
C GLY A 264 5.67 -2.24 -1.67
N PRO A 265 4.76 -1.24 -1.70
CA PRO A 265 3.34 -1.46 -1.90
C PRO A 265 2.99 -2.28 -3.14
N LEU A 266 3.66 -2.03 -4.27
CA LEU A 266 3.37 -2.72 -5.54
C LEU A 266 3.85 -4.18 -5.55
N ILE A 267 5.01 -4.48 -4.94
CA ILE A 267 5.49 -5.85 -4.74
C ILE A 267 4.52 -6.63 -3.86
N ILE A 268 4.12 -6.03 -2.72
CA ILE A 268 3.18 -6.63 -1.78
C ILE A 268 1.82 -6.87 -2.45
N LEU A 269 1.32 -5.88 -3.20
CA LEU A 269 0.09 -6.02 -3.97
C LEU A 269 0.20 -7.15 -5.00
N GLY A 270 1.31 -7.24 -5.73
CA GLY A 270 1.58 -8.31 -6.68
C GLY A 270 1.55 -9.69 -6.03
N ALA A 271 2.25 -9.85 -4.91
CA ALA A 271 2.27 -11.10 -4.13
C ALA A 271 0.86 -11.49 -3.66
N ILE A 272 0.11 -10.55 -3.08
CA ILE A 272 -1.24 -10.81 -2.57
C ILE A 272 -2.19 -11.18 -3.71
N LEU A 273 -2.10 -10.53 -4.87
CA LEU A 273 -2.93 -10.86 -6.02
C LEU A 273 -2.67 -12.28 -6.53
N VAL A 274 -1.39 -12.68 -6.62
CA VAL A 274 -1.02 -14.06 -7.00
C VAL A 274 -1.60 -15.05 -5.99
N VAL A 275 -1.40 -14.83 -4.69
CA VAL A 275 -1.86 -15.73 -3.63
C VAL A 275 -3.39 -15.81 -3.59
N MET A 276 -4.10 -14.68 -3.61
CA MET A 276 -5.56 -14.65 -3.48
C MET A 276 -6.30 -15.20 -4.69
N TYR A 277 -5.79 -15.00 -5.91
CA TYR A 277 -6.44 -15.53 -7.11
C TYR A 277 -6.03 -16.97 -7.44
N ASN A 278 -4.92 -17.48 -6.87
CA ASN A 278 -4.48 -18.86 -7.04
C ASN A 278 -4.61 -19.72 -5.78
N ALA A 279 -5.34 -19.24 -4.76
CA ALA A 279 -5.45 -19.95 -3.48
C ALA A 279 -5.99 -21.37 -3.61
N ASP A 280 -6.94 -21.64 -4.52
CA ASP A 280 -7.46 -22.99 -4.77
C ASP A 280 -6.37 -23.93 -5.32
N SER A 281 -5.49 -23.42 -6.19
CA SER A 281 -4.36 -24.20 -6.73
C SER A 281 -3.22 -24.34 -5.73
N LEU A 282 -2.98 -23.33 -4.90
CA LEU A 282 -2.04 -23.41 -3.80
C LEU A 282 -2.49 -24.46 -2.77
N PHE A 283 -3.78 -24.45 -2.41
CA PHE A 283 -4.39 -25.46 -1.56
C PHE A 283 -4.26 -26.86 -2.18
N TRP A 284 -4.54 -27.02 -3.48
CA TRP A 284 -4.34 -28.29 -4.17
C TRP A 284 -2.89 -28.79 -4.04
N ALA A 285 -1.90 -27.93 -4.28
CA ALA A 285 -0.49 -28.27 -4.14
C ALA A 285 -0.12 -28.66 -2.71
N ILE A 286 -0.55 -27.87 -1.72
CA ILE A 286 -0.32 -28.13 -0.29
C ILE A 286 -0.97 -29.45 0.12
N SER A 287 -2.22 -29.69 -0.27
CA SER A 287 -2.94 -30.93 0.03
C SER A 287 -2.32 -32.16 -0.64
N ARG A 288 -1.63 -32.00 -1.77
CA ARG A 288 -0.88 -33.07 -2.43
C ARG A 288 0.42 -33.39 -1.69
N LEU A 289 1.09 -32.38 -1.16
CA LEU A 289 2.30 -32.54 -0.34
C LEU A 289 1.99 -33.11 1.06
N LEU A 290 0.91 -32.64 1.68
CA LEU A 290 0.42 -33.10 2.99
C LEU A 290 -0.56 -34.28 2.89
N GLY A 291 -0.77 -34.83 1.69
CA GLY A 291 -1.78 -35.85 1.39
C GLY A 291 -1.60 -37.18 2.13
N GLY A 292 -0.49 -37.37 2.83
CA GLY A 292 -0.29 -38.49 3.75
C GLY A 292 -1.05 -38.34 5.08
N ILE A 293 -1.55 -37.15 5.43
CA ILE A 293 -2.18 -36.86 6.73
C ILE A 293 -3.68 -36.62 6.53
N GLY A 294 -4.46 -37.70 6.53
CA GLY A 294 -5.90 -37.70 6.18
C GLY A 294 -6.80 -36.77 7.00
N TYR A 295 -6.38 -36.36 8.21
CA TYR A 295 -7.18 -35.48 9.09
C TYR A 295 -6.97 -33.97 8.85
N LEU A 296 -5.87 -33.55 8.22
CA LEU A 296 -5.55 -32.11 8.04
C LEU A 296 -6.30 -31.48 6.86
N THR A 297 -6.57 -32.24 5.80
CA THR A 297 -7.17 -31.72 4.56
C THR A 297 -8.54 -31.08 4.78
N PRO A 298 -9.49 -31.67 5.55
CA PRO A 298 -10.79 -31.03 5.83
C PRO A 298 -10.67 -29.75 6.66
N VAL A 299 -9.76 -29.72 7.64
CA VAL A 299 -9.48 -28.54 8.48
C VAL A 299 -8.89 -27.42 7.64
N LEU A 300 -7.90 -27.73 6.80
CA LEU A 300 -7.26 -26.74 5.93
C LEU A 300 -8.25 -26.18 4.89
N LYS A 301 -9.12 -27.02 4.33
CA LYS A 301 -10.16 -26.59 3.38
C LYS A 301 -11.16 -25.63 4.03
N THR A 302 -11.61 -25.94 5.24
CA THR A 302 -12.55 -25.08 5.98
C THR A 302 -11.89 -23.78 6.46
N ALA A 303 -10.65 -23.84 6.94
CA ALA A 303 -9.88 -22.67 7.37
C ALA A 303 -9.61 -21.68 6.23
N ILE A 304 -9.35 -22.17 5.00
CA ILE A 304 -9.08 -21.32 3.83
C ILE A 304 -10.37 -20.82 3.17
N ALA A 305 -11.46 -21.59 3.25
CA ALA A 305 -12.73 -21.22 2.60
C ALA A 305 -13.29 -19.88 3.10
N TYR A 306 -13.21 -19.62 4.41
CA TYR A 306 -13.76 -18.39 4.98
C TYR A 306 -13.01 -17.12 4.51
N PRO A 307 -11.66 -17.03 4.62
CA PRO A 307 -10.87 -15.94 4.03
C PRO A 307 -11.09 -15.74 2.52
N LEU A 308 -11.27 -16.82 1.75
CA LEU A 308 -11.48 -16.74 0.30
C LEU A 308 -12.89 -16.32 -0.11
N SER A 309 -13.88 -16.42 0.78
CA SER A 309 -15.22 -15.91 0.52
C SER A 309 -15.24 -14.37 0.46
N ALA A 310 -14.33 -13.71 1.18
CA ALA A 310 -14.24 -12.25 1.29
C ALA A 310 -12.93 -11.70 0.71
N ARG A 311 -12.47 -12.22 -0.45
CA ARG A 311 -11.15 -11.94 -1.07
C ARG A 311 -10.67 -10.50 -0.98
N PHE A 312 -11.57 -9.53 -1.18
CA PHE A 312 -11.22 -8.11 -1.12
C PHE A 312 -10.85 -7.67 0.30
N ARG A 313 -11.64 -8.03 1.31
CA ARG A 313 -11.39 -7.66 2.72
C ARG A 313 -10.10 -8.29 3.22
N THR A 314 -9.94 -9.58 2.95
CA THR A 314 -8.76 -10.36 3.33
C THR A 314 -7.51 -9.84 2.63
N GLY A 315 -7.61 -9.55 1.33
CA GLY A 315 -6.53 -8.95 0.54
C GLY A 315 -6.05 -7.62 1.11
N MET A 316 -6.98 -6.71 1.44
CA MET A 316 -6.64 -5.42 2.03
C MET A 316 -6.00 -5.57 3.42
N ALA A 317 -6.51 -6.48 4.26
CA ALA A 317 -5.93 -6.74 5.59
C ALA A 317 -4.51 -7.33 5.48
N MET A 318 -4.29 -8.29 4.58
CA MET A 318 -2.95 -8.82 4.32
C MET A 318 -2.01 -7.75 3.79
N LEU A 319 -2.50 -6.84 2.94
CA LEU A 319 -1.69 -5.72 2.43
C LEU A 319 -1.26 -4.80 3.57
N LEU A 320 -2.16 -4.51 4.52
CA LEU A 320 -1.86 -3.72 5.70
C LEU A 320 -0.74 -4.35 6.54
N PHE A 321 -0.91 -5.62 6.91
CA PHE A 321 0.08 -6.32 7.72
C PHE A 321 1.43 -6.42 6.99
N ALA A 322 1.41 -6.77 5.70
CA ALA A 322 2.63 -6.85 4.90
C ALA A 322 3.32 -5.48 4.77
N MET A 323 2.57 -4.39 4.62
CA MET A 323 3.12 -3.02 4.59
C MET A 323 3.76 -2.62 5.92
N ILE A 324 3.12 -2.95 7.05
CA ILE A 324 3.68 -2.68 8.39
C ILE A 324 4.96 -3.48 8.60
N ILE A 325 4.93 -4.79 8.32
CA ILE A 325 6.10 -5.67 8.45
C ILE A 325 7.23 -5.21 7.54
N SER A 326 6.92 -4.85 6.28
CA SER A 326 7.91 -4.33 5.35
C SER A 326 8.59 -3.07 5.88
N THR A 327 7.83 -2.16 6.50
CA THR A 327 8.40 -0.94 7.10
C THR A 327 9.36 -1.28 8.24
N VAL A 328 8.97 -2.21 9.12
CA VAL A 328 9.81 -2.67 10.24
C VAL A 328 11.08 -3.35 9.73
N VAL A 329 10.97 -4.22 8.72
CA VAL A 329 12.12 -4.92 8.12
C VAL A 329 13.07 -3.94 7.43
N ILE A 330 12.54 -2.99 6.64
CA ILE A 330 13.38 -1.95 6.00
C ILE A 330 14.09 -1.13 7.06
N MET A 331 13.40 -0.74 8.14
CA MET A 331 14.03 0.00 9.24
C MET A 331 15.13 -0.82 9.93
N SER A 332 14.87 -2.11 10.21
CA SER A 332 15.87 -3.01 10.78
C SER A 332 17.11 -3.13 9.91
N ILE A 333 16.94 -3.27 8.58
CA ILE A 333 18.05 -3.34 7.63
C ILE A 333 18.80 -2.01 7.59
N VAL A 334 18.09 -0.87 7.58
CA VAL A 334 18.74 0.45 7.57
C VAL A 334 19.55 0.69 8.84
N ILE A 335 19.02 0.32 10.00
CA ILE A 335 19.75 0.39 11.27
C ILE A 335 21.00 -0.50 11.21
N GLN A 336 20.85 -1.76 10.77
CA GLN A 336 21.96 -2.70 10.66
C GLN A 336 23.06 -2.19 9.71
N VAL A 337 22.68 -1.72 8.52
CA VAL A 337 23.62 -1.16 7.52
C VAL A 337 24.34 0.06 8.10
N THR A 338 23.62 0.94 8.80
CA THR A 338 24.23 2.12 9.44
C THR A 338 25.23 1.73 10.52
N GLN A 339 24.91 0.74 11.35
CA GLN A 339 25.82 0.22 12.38
C GLN A 339 27.09 -0.37 11.75
N THR A 340 26.95 -1.17 10.69
CA THR A 340 28.11 -1.72 9.97
C THR A 340 29.01 -0.64 9.35
N LEU A 341 28.44 0.51 8.94
CA LEU A 341 29.22 1.62 8.39
C LEU A 341 29.93 2.47 9.46
N VAL A 342 29.35 2.60 10.66
CA VAL A 342 29.88 3.44 11.76
C VAL A 342 30.88 2.68 12.64
N SER A 343 30.64 1.40 12.89
CA SER A 343 31.54 0.50 13.62
C SER A 343 31.72 -0.76 12.77
N PRO A 344 32.69 -0.77 11.84
CA PRO A 344 32.99 -1.96 11.07
C PRO A 344 33.40 -3.09 12.04
N ASP A 345 32.62 -4.16 12.13
CA ASP A 345 32.94 -5.32 12.98
C ASP A 345 34.32 -5.89 12.63
N ASP A 346 35.19 -6.04 13.63
CA ASP A 346 36.52 -6.66 13.52
C ASP A 346 36.46 -8.10 12.95
N GLU A 347 35.31 -8.78 13.10
CA GLU A 347 35.07 -10.14 12.59
C GLU A 347 35.10 -10.22 11.06
N ARG A 348 34.77 -9.14 10.33
CA ARG A 348 34.83 -9.15 8.85
C ARG A 348 36.23 -8.91 8.31
N TYR A 349 37.11 -8.33 9.10
CA TYR A 349 38.49 -8.05 8.69
C TYR A 349 39.45 -9.16 9.06
N ALA A 350 38.99 -10.24 9.70
CA ALA A 350 39.84 -11.35 10.13
C ALA A 350 41.13 -10.88 10.87
N GLY A 351 41.04 -9.75 11.59
CA GLY A 351 42.17 -9.13 12.30
C GLY A 351 43.08 -8.21 11.48
N PHE A 352 42.73 -7.80 10.26
CA PHE A 352 43.50 -6.84 9.47
C PHE A 352 43.02 -5.39 9.67
N GLU A 353 43.86 -4.53 10.26
CA GLU A 353 43.63 -3.09 10.30
C GLU A 353 43.77 -2.49 8.89
N ILE A 354 42.66 -2.02 8.32
CA ILE A 354 42.68 -1.24 7.07
C ILE A 354 42.68 0.24 7.45
N ALA A 355 43.86 0.85 7.49
CA ALA A 355 43.98 2.30 7.56
C ALA A 355 43.66 2.90 6.17
N VAL A 356 42.59 3.71 6.10
CA VAL A 356 42.33 4.57 4.94
C VAL A 356 43.18 5.82 5.13
N ASN A 357 44.16 6.01 4.24
CA ASN A 357 45.04 7.18 4.25
C ASN A 357 44.37 8.40 3.60
#